data_AF-A0A957L6T2-F1
#
_entry.id   AF-A0A957L6T2-F1
#
_cell.length_a   1.000
_cell.length_b   1.000
_cell.length_c   1.000
_cell.angle_alpha   90.00
_cell.angle_beta   90.00
_cell.angle_gamma   90.00
#
_symmetry.space_group_name_H-M   'P 1'
#
loop_
_entity.id
_entity.type
_entity.pdbx_description
1 polymer ?
#
loop_
_entity_poly.entity_id
_entity_poly.type
_entity_poly.pdbx_seq_one_letter_code
_entity_poly.pdbx_strand_id
1 'polypeptide(L)'
;VGELAVPLTAAQAGDWAPLKEHVLVTLSMFHSRGDGEYLYNIPDRPVFGPLPAALFWLGVALLLALVLHSWYQRFYQRSEAGEYKDEHRFVFILGWWFTGLIPGFISVPPASLGHTIVSQPVTYLLVAVSCQLLAVRLSAVSGQRSVGGHKPANDSRVRSTNSYQLTANSLPAALGLILIALLASRDLPDYFVTWPNQGQTRFLFHAEQVAVAEVLADRPELTDIAIAGLLSGPWDRLALATALADAGRPDVRPRWYNPQRAVLLALAGEPAGAFHGYPNVARYDDAFFGAPLAQVGGYQLGQIETAVPAGELACFVNNLCLVAVAADPATGLVELTWRLRAELVLPPIPIVSKPPPPDVYGGPRLAVFAQLLDENGAFLRGDDGLWVDPVTLQPGDVFQQVHQLENFAGGATLNIGLYDPMDGQRILLDDGRDALPLPANP
;
A
#
# COMPACT_ATOMS: atom_id res chain seq x y z
N VAL A 1 6.42 -19.27 -0.22
CA VAL A 1 5.37 -20.06 0.47
C VAL A 1 5.64 -20.21 1.97
N GLY A 2 6.91 -20.29 2.42
CA GLY A 2 7.24 -20.40 3.87
C GLY A 2 6.81 -19.20 4.74
N GLU A 3 6.83 -17.97 4.21
CA GLU A 3 6.46 -16.77 4.98
C GLU A 3 4.95 -16.64 5.25
N LEU A 4 4.09 -17.29 4.46
CA LEU A 4 2.64 -17.17 4.60
C LEU A 4 2.05 -18.09 5.67
N ALA A 5 2.81 -19.09 6.14
CA ALA A 5 2.35 -20.08 7.12
C ALA A 5 3.20 -20.07 8.40
N VAL A 6 3.72 -18.89 8.77
CA VAL A 6 4.52 -18.70 10.00
C VAL A 6 3.83 -19.28 11.24
N PRO A 7 2.52 -19.06 11.49
CA PRO A 7 1.85 -19.64 12.66
C PRO A 7 1.82 -21.18 12.66
N LEU A 8 1.68 -21.78 11.48
CA LEU A 8 1.65 -23.24 11.34
C LEU A 8 3.03 -23.85 11.53
N THR A 9 4.06 -23.18 11.01
CA THR A 9 5.47 -23.60 11.15
C THR A 9 5.90 -23.53 12.61
N ALA A 10 5.55 -22.45 13.31
CA ALA A 10 5.81 -22.32 14.75
C ALA A 10 5.08 -23.39 15.57
N ALA A 11 3.81 -23.67 15.26
CA ALA A 11 3.03 -24.71 15.92
C ALA A 11 3.63 -26.11 15.71
N GLN A 12 4.12 -26.41 14.50
CA GLN A 12 4.84 -27.65 14.21
C GLN A 12 6.15 -27.77 15.00
N ALA A 13 6.83 -26.66 15.27
CA ALA A 13 8.00 -26.59 16.14
C ALA A 13 7.66 -26.62 17.65
N GLY A 14 6.38 -26.70 18.02
CA GLY A 14 5.90 -26.78 19.40
C GLY A 14 5.48 -25.44 20.02
N ASP A 15 5.67 -24.32 19.33
CA ASP A 15 5.22 -23.00 19.77
C ASP A 15 3.84 -22.65 19.20
N TRP A 16 2.81 -22.80 20.05
CA TRP A 16 1.43 -22.50 19.69
C TRP A 16 1.03 -21.04 19.93
N ALA A 17 1.91 -20.20 20.48
CA ALA A 17 1.57 -18.81 20.82
C ALA A 17 1.16 -18.00 19.57
N PRO A 18 1.87 -18.05 18.42
CA PRO A 18 1.49 -17.28 17.24
C PRO A 18 0.13 -17.68 16.67
N LEU A 19 -0.20 -18.98 16.66
CA LEU A 19 -1.49 -19.46 16.18
C LEU A 19 -2.64 -18.98 17.07
N LYS A 20 -2.46 -19.02 18.41
CA LYS A 20 -3.45 -18.51 19.35
C LYS A 20 -3.67 -17.01 19.16
N GLU A 21 -2.61 -16.25 18.97
CA GLU A 21 -2.68 -14.82 18.70
C GLU A 21 -3.47 -14.55 17.41
N HIS A 22 -3.15 -15.23 16.31
CA HIS A 22 -3.89 -15.07 15.05
C HIS A 22 -5.38 -15.40 15.18
N VAL A 23 -5.73 -16.46 15.91
CA VAL A 23 -7.13 -16.82 16.18
C VAL A 23 -7.82 -15.71 16.98
N LEU A 24 -7.19 -15.21 18.04
CA LEU A 24 -7.75 -14.15 18.88
C LEU A 24 -7.93 -12.85 18.10
N VAL A 25 -6.91 -12.43 17.35
CA VAL A 25 -6.95 -11.22 16.52
C VAL A 25 -8.04 -11.35 15.46
N THR A 26 -8.10 -12.46 14.73
CA THR A 26 -9.12 -12.70 13.69
C THR A 26 -10.53 -12.74 14.26
N LEU A 27 -10.76 -13.35 15.42
CA LEU A 27 -12.08 -13.31 16.06
C LEU A 27 -12.38 -11.89 16.58
N SER A 28 -11.38 -11.13 17.03
CA SER A 28 -11.58 -9.77 17.53
C SER A 28 -11.95 -8.76 16.44
N MET A 29 -11.70 -9.08 15.16
CA MET A 29 -11.91 -8.17 14.03
C MET A 29 -13.33 -7.63 13.91
N PHE A 30 -14.33 -8.37 14.42
CA PHE A 30 -15.72 -7.96 14.37
C PHE A 30 -16.09 -6.84 15.37
N HIS A 31 -15.24 -6.51 16.34
CA HIS A 31 -15.60 -5.56 17.40
C HIS A 31 -14.44 -4.73 18.00
N SER A 32 -13.18 -5.14 17.83
CA SER A 32 -12.02 -4.48 18.44
C SER A 32 -11.02 -3.99 17.40
N ARG A 33 -10.25 -4.91 16.79
CA ARG A 33 -9.16 -4.56 15.85
C ARG A 33 -9.31 -5.34 14.56
N GLY A 34 -9.61 -4.63 13.48
CA GLY A 34 -9.83 -5.20 12.15
C GLY A 34 -8.55 -5.48 11.36
N ASP A 35 -8.70 -5.61 10.05
CA ASP A 35 -7.59 -5.77 9.10
C ASP A 35 -6.68 -4.55 9.12
N GLY A 36 -5.37 -4.77 9.28
CA GLY A 36 -4.34 -3.73 9.27
C GLY A 36 -3.95 -3.26 7.86
N GLU A 37 -4.38 -3.97 6.81
CA GLU A 37 -4.08 -3.62 5.43
C GLU A 37 -4.90 -2.43 4.93
N TYR A 38 -4.27 -1.61 4.09
CA TYR A 38 -4.90 -0.43 3.45
C TYR A 38 -5.72 -0.80 2.20
N LEU A 39 -5.52 -2.00 1.67
CA LEU A 39 -6.19 -2.45 0.45
C LEU A 39 -7.67 -2.71 0.74
N TYR A 40 -8.53 -1.84 0.19
CA TYR A 40 -9.99 -1.88 0.36
C TYR A 40 -10.50 -1.69 1.80
N ASN A 41 -9.70 -1.12 2.72
CA ASN A 41 -10.10 -0.94 4.11
C ASN A 41 -9.43 0.27 4.80
N ILE A 42 -10.02 0.72 5.92
CA ILE A 42 -9.36 1.60 6.88
C ILE A 42 -8.61 0.71 7.90
N PRO A 43 -7.27 0.81 8.01
CA PRO A 43 -6.47 -0.07 8.87
C PRO A 43 -6.95 -0.12 10.32
N ASP A 44 -6.88 -1.32 10.90
CA ASP A 44 -7.20 -1.65 12.30
C ASP A 44 -8.65 -1.37 12.73
N ARG A 45 -9.48 -0.78 11.86
CA ARG A 45 -10.88 -0.48 12.14
C ARG A 45 -11.69 -1.79 12.20
N PRO A 46 -12.46 -2.05 13.27
CA PRO A 46 -13.27 -3.26 13.34
C PRO A 46 -14.35 -3.28 12.26
N VAL A 47 -14.75 -4.47 11.83
CA VAL A 47 -15.82 -4.67 10.82
C VAL A 47 -17.07 -3.91 11.22
N PHE A 48 -17.48 -4.04 12.48
CA PHE A 48 -18.66 -3.38 13.01
C PHE A 48 -18.34 -2.30 14.04
N GLY A 49 -19.20 -1.28 14.11
CA GLY A 49 -19.27 -0.40 15.27
C GLY A 49 -19.86 -1.15 16.48
N PRO A 50 -19.89 -0.51 17.67
CA PRO A 50 -20.26 -1.19 18.92
C PRO A 50 -21.63 -1.88 18.89
N LEU A 51 -22.66 -1.23 18.33
CA LEU A 51 -24.00 -1.80 18.28
C LEU A 51 -24.12 -2.98 17.30
N PRO A 52 -23.74 -2.87 16.01
CA PRO A 52 -23.76 -4.04 15.12
C PRO A 52 -22.83 -5.16 15.59
N ALA A 53 -21.71 -4.84 16.25
CA ALA A 53 -20.81 -5.84 16.85
C ALA A 53 -21.48 -6.64 17.97
N ALA A 54 -22.21 -5.96 18.87
CA ALA A 54 -22.97 -6.63 19.92
C ALA A 54 -24.07 -7.53 19.34
N LEU A 55 -24.77 -7.06 18.31
CA LEU A 55 -25.78 -7.84 17.60
C LEU A 55 -25.17 -9.04 16.87
N PHE A 56 -24.00 -8.87 16.27
CA PHE A 56 -23.27 -9.96 15.63
C PHE A 56 -22.94 -11.08 16.62
N TRP A 57 -22.29 -10.75 17.75
CA TRP A 57 -21.93 -11.76 18.75
C TRP A 57 -23.15 -12.37 19.44
N LEU A 58 -24.21 -11.59 19.65
CA LEU A 58 -25.49 -12.13 20.08
C LEU A 58 -26.01 -13.17 19.08
N GLY A 59 -25.87 -12.92 17.78
CA GLY A 59 -26.34 -13.83 16.72
C GLY A 59 -25.56 -15.14 16.73
N VAL A 60 -24.24 -15.04 16.84
CA VAL A 60 -23.34 -16.20 17.02
C VAL A 60 -23.73 -17.00 18.26
N ALA A 61 -23.87 -16.35 19.41
CA ALA A 61 -24.21 -17.00 20.67
C ALA A 61 -25.58 -17.70 20.63
N LEU A 62 -26.57 -17.07 19.98
CA LEU A 62 -27.92 -17.62 19.84
C LEU A 62 -27.93 -18.86 18.94
N LEU A 63 -27.29 -18.81 17.77
CA LEU A 63 -27.23 -19.97 16.88
C LEU A 63 -26.47 -21.12 17.54
N LEU A 64 -25.39 -20.83 18.25
CA LEU A 64 -24.67 -21.84 19.03
C LEU A 64 -25.56 -22.46 20.11
N ALA A 65 -26.28 -21.65 20.87
CA ALA A 65 -27.20 -22.14 21.89
C ALA A 65 -28.32 -23.02 21.30
N LEU A 66 -28.86 -22.65 20.14
CA LEU A 66 -29.88 -23.45 19.45
C LEU A 66 -29.32 -24.80 18.96
N VAL A 67 -28.11 -24.81 18.38
CA VAL A 67 -27.45 -26.06 17.97
C VAL A 67 -27.17 -26.95 19.17
N LEU A 68 -26.58 -26.40 20.24
CA LEU A 68 -26.28 -27.15 21.46
C LEU A 68 -27.53 -27.68 22.15
N HIS A 69 -28.63 -26.91 22.16
CA HIS A 69 -29.90 -27.34 22.73
C HIS A 69 -30.49 -28.51 21.94
N SER A 70 -30.50 -28.43 20.60
CA SER A 70 -30.96 -29.52 19.74
C SER A 70 -30.14 -30.80 19.96
N TRP A 71 -28.81 -30.68 20.08
CA TRP A 71 -27.94 -31.81 20.38
C TRP A 71 -28.21 -32.41 21.76
N TYR A 72 -28.34 -31.57 22.79
CA TYR A 72 -28.66 -32.01 24.14
C TYR A 72 -29.99 -32.79 24.17
N GLN A 73 -31.05 -32.29 23.55
CA GLN A 73 -32.33 -33.00 23.49
C GLN A 73 -32.23 -34.34 22.74
N ARG A 74 -31.46 -34.38 21.64
CA ARG A 74 -31.24 -35.61 20.86
C ARG A 74 -30.51 -36.68 21.66
N PHE A 75 -29.44 -36.31 22.36
CA PHE A 75 -28.62 -37.25 23.12
C PHE A 75 -29.23 -37.63 24.47
N TYR A 76 -29.91 -36.70 25.13
CA TYR A 76 -30.38 -36.89 26.51
C TYR A 76 -31.88 -37.22 26.61
N GLN A 77 -32.74 -36.66 25.74
CA GLN A 77 -34.21 -36.78 25.89
C GLN A 77 -34.89 -37.72 24.89
N ARG A 78 -34.18 -38.35 23.94
CA ARG A 78 -34.77 -39.27 22.92
C ARG A 78 -36.06 -38.70 22.29
N SER A 79 -36.01 -37.44 21.86
CA SER A 79 -37.12 -36.83 21.12
C SER A 79 -37.28 -37.46 19.72
N GLU A 80 -38.52 -37.57 19.23
CA GLU A 80 -38.84 -38.14 17.92
C GLU A 80 -38.26 -37.32 16.77
N ALA A 81 -37.80 -38.00 15.72
CA ALA A 81 -36.98 -37.47 14.62
C ALA A 81 -37.61 -36.36 13.73
N GLY A 82 -38.82 -35.88 14.06
CA GLY A 82 -39.59 -34.94 13.24
C GLY A 82 -39.43 -33.45 13.57
N GLU A 83 -38.92 -33.10 14.75
CA GLU A 83 -38.97 -31.72 15.28
C GLU A 83 -37.78 -30.82 14.91
N TYR A 84 -36.70 -31.36 14.34
CA TYR A 84 -35.40 -30.66 14.22
C TYR A 84 -35.07 -30.14 12.80
N LYS A 85 -36.07 -29.80 11.98
CA LYS A 85 -35.87 -29.40 10.57
C LYS A 85 -34.96 -28.18 10.36
N ASP A 86 -34.81 -27.32 11.37
CA ASP A 86 -34.00 -26.09 11.26
C ASP A 86 -32.56 -26.24 11.76
N GLU A 87 -32.19 -27.33 12.45
CA GLU A 87 -30.85 -27.52 13.01
C GLU A 87 -29.75 -27.47 11.94
N HIS A 88 -29.97 -28.16 10.82
CA HIS A 88 -29.01 -28.21 9.72
C HIS A 88 -28.69 -26.83 9.15
N ARG A 89 -29.65 -25.90 9.18
CA ARG A 89 -29.47 -24.53 8.68
C ARG A 89 -28.54 -23.74 9.60
N PHE A 90 -28.71 -23.87 10.91
CA PHE A 90 -27.86 -23.17 11.89
C PHE A 90 -26.44 -23.74 11.92
N VAL A 91 -26.30 -25.07 11.86
CA VAL A 91 -24.99 -25.73 11.74
C VAL A 91 -24.29 -25.30 10.46
N PHE A 92 -25.01 -25.22 9.35
CA PHE A 92 -24.45 -24.74 8.08
C PHE A 92 -23.98 -23.29 8.16
N ILE A 93 -24.77 -22.38 8.72
CA ILE A 93 -24.41 -20.96 8.87
C ILE A 93 -23.16 -20.82 9.75
N LEU A 94 -23.13 -21.44 10.92
CA LEU A 94 -21.97 -21.39 11.82
C LEU A 94 -20.74 -22.07 11.21
N GLY A 95 -20.93 -23.20 10.55
CA GLY A 95 -19.87 -23.94 9.86
C GLY A 95 -19.28 -23.15 8.69
N TRP A 96 -20.11 -22.48 7.89
CA TRP A 96 -19.66 -21.61 6.80
C TRP A 96 -18.90 -20.41 7.37
N TRP A 97 -19.46 -19.70 8.35
CA TRP A 97 -18.77 -18.58 8.99
C TRP A 97 -17.39 -18.99 9.53
N PHE A 98 -17.35 -20.07 10.33
CA PHE A 98 -16.09 -20.55 10.92
C PHE A 98 -15.08 -21.02 9.88
N THR A 99 -15.52 -21.81 8.89
CA THR A 99 -14.64 -22.31 7.82
C THR A 99 -14.06 -21.16 6.99
N GLY A 100 -14.87 -20.13 6.73
CA GLY A 100 -14.43 -18.93 6.03
C GLY A 100 -13.39 -18.09 6.79
N LEU A 101 -13.23 -18.30 8.10
CA LEU A 101 -12.22 -17.63 8.93
C LEU A 101 -10.89 -18.39 8.99
N ILE A 102 -10.88 -19.68 8.63
CA ILE A 102 -9.70 -20.54 8.77
C ILE A 102 -8.45 -19.94 8.10
N PRO A 103 -8.51 -19.39 6.87
CA PRO A 103 -7.32 -18.77 6.28
C PRO A 103 -6.75 -17.65 7.15
N GLY A 104 -7.59 -16.76 7.70
CA GLY A 104 -7.14 -15.68 8.60
C GLY A 104 -6.52 -16.17 9.90
N PHE A 105 -6.84 -17.39 10.36
CA PHE A 105 -6.20 -17.99 11.53
C PHE A 105 -4.78 -18.47 11.25
N ILE A 106 -4.47 -18.86 10.02
CA ILE A 106 -3.22 -19.57 9.69
C ILE A 106 -2.28 -18.75 8.80
N SER A 107 -2.74 -17.64 8.22
CA SER A 107 -1.93 -16.77 7.37
C SER A 107 -1.61 -15.42 8.00
N VAL A 108 -0.57 -14.77 7.46
CA VAL A 108 -0.17 -13.39 7.78
C VAL A 108 -0.65 -12.48 6.65
N PRO A 109 -1.26 -11.32 6.94
CA PRO A 109 -1.62 -10.82 8.26
C PRO A 109 -2.89 -11.51 8.84
N PRO A 110 -3.01 -11.61 10.18
CA PRO A 110 -4.25 -12.03 10.83
C PRO A 110 -5.36 -11.01 10.59
N ALA A 111 -6.63 -11.42 10.76
CA ALA A 111 -7.80 -10.56 10.52
C ALA A 111 -7.92 -9.97 9.10
N SER A 112 -7.16 -10.46 8.11
CA SER A 112 -7.26 -9.98 6.74
C SER A 112 -8.66 -10.21 6.16
N LEU A 113 -9.26 -9.15 5.61
CA LEU A 113 -10.55 -9.21 4.93
C LEU A 113 -10.47 -10.04 3.64
N GLY A 114 -9.32 -10.01 2.97
CA GLY A 114 -9.04 -10.83 1.80
C GLY A 114 -8.96 -12.33 2.14
N HIS A 115 -8.25 -12.68 3.23
CA HIS A 115 -8.18 -14.08 3.68
C HIS A 115 -9.52 -14.59 4.21
N THR A 116 -10.35 -13.72 4.78
CA THR A 116 -11.64 -14.08 5.37
C THR A 116 -12.84 -13.83 4.45
N ILE A 117 -12.62 -13.59 3.15
CA ILE A 117 -13.65 -13.20 2.17
C ILE A 117 -14.85 -14.15 2.13
N VAL A 118 -14.61 -15.45 2.33
CA VAL A 118 -15.65 -16.49 2.34
C VAL A 118 -16.61 -16.34 3.53
N SER A 119 -16.16 -15.80 4.66
CA SER A 119 -16.99 -15.60 5.85
C SER A 119 -17.89 -14.36 5.78
N GLN A 120 -17.55 -13.38 4.93
CA GLN A 120 -18.15 -12.04 4.94
C GLN A 120 -19.68 -12.05 4.77
N PRO A 121 -20.29 -12.81 3.83
CA PRO A 121 -21.76 -12.79 3.69
C PRO A 121 -22.47 -13.26 4.97
N VAL A 122 -21.93 -14.29 5.61
CA VAL A 122 -22.52 -14.87 6.82
C VAL A 122 -22.38 -13.93 8.01
N THR A 123 -21.29 -13.19 8.07
CA THR A 123 -21.06 -12.17 9.11
C THR A 123 -22.22 -11.17 9.18
N TYR A 124 -22.72 -10.68 8.03
CA TYR A 124 -23.88 -9.78 8.00
C TYR A 124 -25.20 -10.49 8.27
N LEU A 125 -25.36 -11.75 7.86
CA LEU A 125 -26.53 -12.56 8.20
C LEU A 125 -26.67 -12.77 9.71
N LEU A 126 -25.56 -12.98 10.42
CA LEU A 126 -25.55 -13.17 11.88
C LEU A 126 -26.06 -11.93 12.63
N VAL A 127 -25.78 -10.71 12.14
CA VAL A 127 -26.39 -9.48 12.66
C VAL A 127 -27.90 -9.49 12.44
N ALA A 128 -28.35 -9.84 11.23
CA ALA A 128 -29.77 -9.86 10.88
C ALA A 128 -30.58 -10.88 11.72
N VAL A 129 -30.00 -12.05 12.00
CA VAL A 129 -30.61 -13.08 12.86
C VAL A 129 -30.95 -12.51 14.25
N SER A 130 -30.04 -11.75 14.85
CA SER A 130 -30.29 -11.10 16.15
C SER A 130 -31.42 -10.08 16.09
N CYS A 131 -31.47 -9.27 15.03
CA CYS A 131 -32.54 -8.29 14.84
C CYS A 131 -33.91 -8.95 14.71
N GLN A 132 -33.99 -10.02 13.94
CA GLN A 132 -35.24 -10.77 13.77
C GLN A 132 -35.71 -11.34 15.11
N LEU A 133 -34.81 -11.92 15.90
CA LEU A 133 -35.18 -12.46 17.21
C LEU A 133 -35.64 -11.37 18.17
N LEU A 134 -34.90 -10.26 18.26
CA LEU A 134 -35.28 -9.12 19.11
C LEU A 134 -36.66 -8.60 18.74
N ALA A 135 -36.95 -8.46 17.44
CA ALA A 135 -38.25 -8.02 16.96
C ALA A 135 -39.37 -9.00 17.38
N VAL A 136 -39.20 -10.31 17.18
CA VAL A 136 -40.18 -11.32 17.59
C VAL A 136 -40.45 -11.28 19.10
N ARG A 137 -39.41 -11.12 19.92
CA ARG A 137 -39.55 -11.03 21.39
C ARG A 137 -40.29 -9.76 21.82
N LEU A 138 -39.98 -8.62 21.21
CA LEU A 138 -40.66 -7.35 21.50
C LEU A 138 -42.14 -7.38 21.10
N SER A 139 -42.47 -7.98 19.96
CA SER A 139 -43.87 -8.17 19.51
C SER A 139 -44.67 -9.12 20.42
N ALA A 140 -44.02 -10.14 21.00
CA ALA A 140 -44.69 -11.05 21.94
C ALA A 140 -45.03 -10.36 23.27
N VAL A 141 -44.16 -9.48 23.76
CA VAL A 141 -44.36 -8.73 25.01
C VAL A 141 -45.43 -7.64 24.86
N SER A 142 -45.52 -6.99 23.69
CA SER A 142 -46.55 -5.98 23.43
C SER A 142 -47.94 -6.59 23.26
N GLY A 143 -48.05 -7.78 22.66
CA GLY A 143 -49.31 -8.53 22.54
C GLY A 143 -49.89 -9.00 23.88
N GLN A 144 -49.04 -9.28 24.88
CA GLN A 144 -49.50 -9.67 26.22
C GLN A 144 -50.01 -8.50 27.07
N ARG A 145 -49.61 -7.25 26.79
CA ARG A 145 -50.08 -6.06 27.52
C ARG A 145 -51.47 -5.56 27.09
N SER A 146 -52.00 -6.03 25.96
CA SER A 146 -53.30 -5.57 25.42
C SER A 146 -54.49 -6.46 25.81
N VAL A 147 -54.32 -7.46 26.67
CA VAL A 147 -55.43 -8.29 27.19
C VAL A 147 -55.66 -7.98 28.66
N GLY A 148 -56.13 -6.77 28.91
CA GLY A 148 -56.60 -6.29 30.21
C GLY A 148 -57.90 -5.53 30.05
N GLY A 149 -58.98 -6.21 29.66
CA GLY A 149 -60.31 -5.60 29.61
C GLY A 149 -61.32 -6.34 28.72
N HIS A 150 -62.28 -6.99 29.39
CA HIS A 150 -63.56 -7.49 28.88
C HIS A 150 -63.55 -8.67 27.88
N LYS A 151 -64.02 -9.83 28.39
CA LYS A 151 -64.67 -10.86 27.57
C LYS A 151 -65.98 -10.31 27.00
N PRO A 152 -66.28 -10.57 25.71
CA PRO A 152 -67.63 -10.92 25.33
C PRO A 152 -67.69 -12.35 24.77
N ALA A 153 -68.79 -13.01 25.09
CA ALA A 153 -69.15 -14.30 24.56
C ALA A 153 -69.55 -14.19 23.07
N ASN A 154 -69.32 -15.28 22.32
CA ASN A 154 -69.97 -15.68 21.07
C ASN A 154 -70.39 -14.56 20.11
N ASP A 155 -69.61 -14.34 19.04
CA ASP A 155 -70.08 -14.67 17.69
C ASP A 155 -68.94 -14.60 16.65
N SER A 156 -69.21 -15.26 15.55
CA SER A 156 -68.45 -15.55 14.33
C SER A 156 -67.52 -14.50 13.66
N ARG A 157 -66.58 -15.07 12.86
CA ARG A 157 -65.80 -14.49 11.74
C ARG A 157 -64.52 -13.69 12.06
N VAL A 158 -63.42 -14.45 12.09
CA VAL A 158 -62.18 -14.24 11.30
C VAL A 158 -62.05 -12.85 10.64
N ARG A 159 -61.56 -11.86 11.39
CA ARG A 159 -60.99 -10.61 10.84
C ARG A 159 -60.18 -9.87 11.92
N SER A 160 -59.16 -10.51 12.47
CA SER A 160 -58.22 -9.86 13.41
C SER A 160 -56.77 -10.37 13.29
N THR A 161 -56.41 -10.98 12.16
CA THR A 161 -55.05 -11.51 11.93
C THR A 161 -54.14 -10.56 11.15
N ASN A 162 -54.68 -9.54 10.47
CA ASN A 162 -53.87 -8.66 9.61
C ASN A 162 -53.09 -7.57 10.37
N SER A 163 -53.61 -7.05 11.49
CA SER A 163 -52.93 -5.97 12.25
C SER A 163 -51.70 -6.46 13.02
N TYR A 164 -51.70 -7.72 13.49
CA TYR A 164 -50.54 -8.34 14.14
C TYR A 164 -49.45 -8.78 13.15
N GLN A 165 -49.83 -9.16 11.92
CA GLN A 165 -48.85 -9.50 10.87
C GLN A 165 -48.18 -8.26 10.26
N LEU A 166 -48.90 -7.15 10.12
CA LEU A 166 -48.33 -5.88 9.64
C LEU A 166 -47.36 -5.24 10.65
N THR A 167 -47.59 -5.40 11.97
CA THR A 167 -46.70 -4.90 13.03
C THR A 167 -45.52 -5.84 13.34
N ALA A 168 -45.68 -7.16 13.15
CA ALA A 168 -44.60 -8.13 13.31
C ALA A 168 -43.49 -8.00 12.25
N ASN A 169 -43.82 -7.52 11.04
CA ASN A 169 -42.86 -7.35 9.95
C ASN A 169 -42.29 -5.93 9.83
N SER A 170 -42.95 -4.92 10.42
CA SER A 170 -42.47 -3.53 10.35
C SER A 170 -41.32 -3.22 11.32
N LEU A 171 -41.29 -3.86 12.49
CA LEU A 171 -40.23 -3.66 13.48
C LEU A 171 -38.85 -4.21 13.04
N PRO A 172 -38.73 -5.45 12.52
CA PRO A 172 -37.46 -5.92 11.95
C PRO A 172 -37.02 -5.07 10.76
N ALA A 173 -37.95 -4.64 9.91
CA ALA A 173 -37.64 -3.75 8.79
C ALA A 173 -37.12 -2.39 9.27
N ALA A 174 -37.75 -1.78 10.28
CA ALA A 174 -37.29 -0.54 10.88
C ALA A 174 -35.91 -0.68 11.53
N LEU A 175 -35.67 -1.77 12.28
CA LEU A 175 -34.35 -2.07 12.85
C LEU A 175 -33.29 -2.27 11.74
N GLY A 176 -33.64 -2.98 10.67
CA GLY A 176 -32.80 -3.16 9.50
C GLY A 176 -32.44 -1.82 8.84
N LEU A 177 -33.42 -0.93 8.66
CA LEU A 177 -33.19 0.42 8.13
C LEU A 177 -32.30 1.26 9.05
N ILE A 178 -32.50 1.19 10.36
CA ILE A 178 -31.63 1.88 11.33
C ILE A 178 -30.20 1.35 11.24
N LEU A 179 -30.00 0.03 11.14
CA LEU A 179 -28.66 -0.54 10.98
C LEU A 179 -28.00 -0.15 9.65
N ILE A 180 -28.75 -0.17 8.56
CA ILE A 180 -28.27 0.32 7.26
C ILE A 180 -27.88 1.79 7.37
N ALA A 181 -28.69 2.63 8.02
CA ALA A 181 -28.38 4.04 8.22
C ALA A 181 -27.13 4.25 9.09
N LEU A 182 -26.97 3.47 10.16
CA LEU A 182 -25.79 3.51 11.03
C LEU A 182 -24.53 3.08 10.27
N LEU A 183 -24.58 1.96 9.54
CA LEU A 183 -23.46 1.51 8.70
C LEU A 183 -23.14 2.54 7.62
N ALA A 184 -24.14 3.05 6.89
CA ALA A 184 -23.94 4.06 5.86
C ALA A 184 -23.32 5.35 6.41
N SER A 185 -23.80 5.84 7.57
CA SER A 185 -23.25 7.06 8.20
C SER A 185 -21.79 6.92 8.62
N ARG A 186 -21.36 5.68 8.90
CA ARG A 186 -20.02 5.35 9.36
C ARG A 186 -19.10 5.03 8.19
N ASP A 187 -19.58 4.26 7.21
CA ASP A 187 -18.78 3.65 6.15
C ASP A 187 -18.74 4.48 4.86
N LEU A 188 -19.79 5.28 4.54
CA LEU A 188 -19.76 6.11 3.33
C LEU A 188 -18.70 7.22 3.38
N PRO A 189 -18.59 8.01 4.48
CA PRO A 189 -17.51 9.00 4.57
C PRO A 189 -16.14 8.32 4.53
N ASP A 190 -16.00 7.17 5.18
CA ASP A 190 -14.74 6.43 5.20
C ASP A 190 -14.36 5.89 3.82
N TYR A 191 -15.30 5.34 3.06
CA TYR A 191 -15.04 4.79 1.74
C TYR A 191 -14.78 5.87 0.68
N PHE A 192 -15.58 6.95 0.67
CA PHE A 192 -15.52 7.98 -0.37
C PHE A 192 -14.60 9.16 -0.04
N VAL A 193 -14.24 9.36 1.23
CA VAL A 193 -13.42 10.49 1.66
C VAL A 193 -12.18 10.02 2.40
N THR A 194 -12.30 9.28 3.51
CA THR A 194 -11.14 8.93 4.34
C THR A 194 -10.17 8.02 3.59
N TRP A 195 -10.63 6.88 3.08
CA TRP A 195 -9.84 5.84 2.42
C TRP A 195 -9.04 6.36 1.22
N PRO A 196 -9.64 7.04 0.22
CA PRO A 196 -8.89 7.54 -0.95
C PRO A 196 -7.91 8.67 -0.60
N ASN A 197 -8.06 9.33 0.55
CA ASN A 197 -7.15 10.39 1.00
C ASN A 197 -6.01 9.88 1.90
N GLN A 198 -5.99 8.60 2.29
CA GLN A 198 -4.87 8.05 3.06
C GLN A 198 -3.62 7.91 2.19
N GLY A 199 -2.47 8.32 2.72
CA GLY A 199 -1.20 8.31 1.98
C GLY A 199 -0.81 6.92 1.43
N GLN A 200 -1.01 5.85 2.21
CA GLN A 200 -0.74 4.49 1.74
C GLN A 200 -1.72 4.02 0.66
N THR A 201 -3.01 4.36 0.76
CA THR A 201 -3.97 4.08 -0.32
C THR A 201 -3.56 4.81 -1.60
N ARG A 202 -3.24 6.11 -1.50
CA ARG A 202 -2.77 6.90 -2.64
C ARG A 202 -1.52 6.31 -3.28
N PHE A 203 -0.59 5.82 -2.46
CA PHE A 203 0.60 5.12 -2.92
C PHE A 203 0.27 3.81 -3.65
N LEU A 204 -0.53 2.93 -3.04
CA LEU A 204 -0.90 1.62 -3.59
C LEU A 204 -1.66 1.73 -4.92
N PHE A 205 -2.45 2.80 -5.10
CA PHE A 205 -3.23 3.05 -6.32
C PHE A 205 -2.56 4.04 -7.27
N HIS A 206 -1.30 4.40 -7.05
CA HIS A 206 -0.54 5.34 -7.90
C HIS A 206 -1.28 6.67 -8.14
N ALA A 207 -2.00 7.17 -7.14
CA ALA A 207 -2.85 8.36 -7.26
C ALA A 207 -2.04 9.62 -7.55
N GLU A 208 -0.78 9.68 -7.09
CA GLU A 208 0.12 10.80 -7.38
C GLU A 208 0.52 10.82 -8.87
N GLN A 209 0.76 9.65 -9.49
CA GLN A 209 1.05 9.55 -10.92
C GLN A 209 -0.14 9.99 -11.78
N VAL A 210 -1.36 9.65 -11.37
CA VAL A 210 -2.59 10.11 -12.03
C VAL A 210 -2.70 11.64 -11.93
N ALA A 211 -2.49 12.21 -10.75
CA ALA A 211 -2.54 13.66 -10.56
C ALA A 211 -1.48 14.42 -11.41
N VAL A 212 -0.27 13.86 -11.51
CA VAL A 212 0.78 14.39 -12.41
C VAL A 212 0.32 14.38 -13.87
N ALA A 213 -0.26 13.27 -14.33
CA ALA A 213 -0.76 13.16 -15.70
C ALA A 213 -1.90 14.14 -16.00
N GLU A 214 -2.84 14.33 -15.06
CA GLU A 214 -3.93 15.31 -15.17
C GLU A 214 -3.39 16.75 -15.30
N VAL A 215 -2.42 17.14 -14.48
CA VAL A 215 -1.82 18.48 -14.57
C VAL A 215 -1.05 18.68 -15.87
N LEU A 216 -0.40 17.63 -16.38
CA LEU A 216 0.28 17.69 -17.67
C LEU A 216 -0.71 17.74 -18.84
N ALA A 217 -1.92 17.19 -18.72
CA ALA A 217 -2.95 17.32 -19.76
C ALA A 217 -3.24 18.80 -20.10
N ASP A 218 -3.22 19.66 -19.07
CA ASP A 218 -3.45 21.10 -19.19
C ASP A 218 -2.18 21.91 -19.53
N ARG A 219 -1.02 21.26 -19.68
CA ARG A 219 0.29 21.89 -19.93
C ARG A 219 1.03 21.24 -21.10
N PRO A 220 0.55 21.43 -22.35
CA PRO A 220 1.13 20.82 -23.55
C PRO A 220 2.59 21.26 -23.82
N GLU A 221 3.02 22.39 -23.27
CA GLU A 221 4.39 22.89 -23.37
C GLU A 221 5.40 22.04 -22.59
N LEU A 222 4.95 21.28 -21.58
CA LEU A 222 5.80 20.43 -20.76
C LEU A 222 5.86 19.02 -21.37
N THR A 223 7.01 18.67 -21.93
CA THR A 223 7.26 17.35 -22.54
C THR A 223 8.39 16.61 -21.83
N ASP A 224 9.46 17.30 -21.46
CA ASP A 224 10.53 16.78 -20.61
C ASP A 224 10.31 17.23 -19.17
N ILE A 225 10.10 16.28 -18.26
CA ILE A 225 9.84 16.59 -16.84
C ILE A 225 10.55 15.61 -15.91
N ALA A 226 11.05 16.12 -14.79
CA ALA A 226 11.62 15.31 -13.73
C ALA A 226 10.53 14.92 -12.71
N ILE A 227 10.57 13.69 -12.22
CA ILE A 227 9.66 13.18 -11.17
C ILE A 227 10.50 12.72 -9.99
N ALA A 228 10.36 13.41 -8.86
CA ALA A 228 10.91 12.96 -7.59
C ALA A 228 10.14 11.74 -7.09
N GLY A 229 10.83 10.79 -6.49
CA GLY A 229 10.19 9.68 -5.78
C GLY A 229 11.23 8.70 -5.25
N LEU A 230 10.86 7.80 -4.36
CA LEU A 230 11.79 6.82 -3.77
C LEU A 230 12.31 5.74 -4.76
N LEU A 231 12.16 5.97 -6.07
CA LEU A 231 12.44 5.04 -7.18
C LEU A 231 11.80 3.66 -6.94
N SER A 232 10.49 3.55 -7.09
CA SER A 232 9.80 2.25 -6.94
C SER A 232 9.84 1.38 -8.20
N GLY A 233 10.97 1.40 -8.92
CA GLY A 233 11.28 0.47 -10.01
C GLY A 233 10.37 0.60 -11.25
N PRO A 234 10.44 -0.38 -12.18
CA PRO A 234 9.79 -0.27 -13.50
C PRO A 234 8.27 -0.07 -13.48
N TRP A 235 7.60 -0.47 -12.39
CA TRP A 235 6.14 -0.43 -12.25
C TRP A 235 5.58 0.98 -12.10
N ASP A 236 6.25 1.88 -11.37
CA ASP A 236 5.82 3.28 -11.26
C ASP A 236 5.87 4.00 -12.60
N ARG A 237 6.92 3.72 -13.39
CA ARG A 237 7.06 4.27 -14.73
C ARG A 237 5.94 3.79 -15.64
N LEU A 238 5.57 2.51 -15.56
CA LEU A 238 4.44 1.96 -16.32
C LEU A 238 3.12 2.59 -15.89
N ALA A 239 2.88 2.73 -14.58
CA ALA A 239 1.69 3.38 -14.05
C ALA A 239 1.55 4.83 -14.55
N LEU A 240 2.62 5.62 -14.48
CA LEU A 240 2.63 6.98 -15.01
C LEU A 240 2.46 6.99 -16.54
N ALA A 241 3.11 6.10 -17.28
CA ALA A 241 2.96 6.02 -18.73
C ALA A 241 1.51 5.69 -19.15
N THR A 242 0.84 4.80 -18.41
CA THR A 242 -0.59 4.51 -18.61
C THR A 242 -1.44 5.75 -18.30
N ALA A 243 -1.22 6.41 -17.17
CA ALA A 243 -1.95 7.62 -16.81
C ALA A 243 -1.76 8.75 -17.84
N LEU A 244 -0.54 8.94 -18.35
CA LEU A 244 -0.23 9.91 -19.41
C LEU A 244 -0.93 9.55 -20.73
N ALA A 245 -0.95 8.27 -21.10
CA ALA A 245 -1.67 7.82 -22.30
C ALA A 245 -3.17 8.09 -22.19
N ASP A 246 -3.79 7.79 -21.03
CA ASP A 246 -5.20 8.06 -20.76
C ASP A 246 -5.51 9.56 -20.77
N ALA A 247 -4.58 10.39 -20.29
CA ALA A 247 -4.64 11.84 -20.34
C ALA A 247 -4.34 12.44 -21.73
N GLY A 248 -4.05 11.62 -22.75
CA GLY A 248 -3.74 12.08 -24.11
C GLY A 248 -2.35 12.70 -24.27
N ARG A 249 -1.42 12.41 -23.35
CA ARG A 249 -0.04 12.94 -23.29
C ARG A 249 1.05 11.86 -23.40
N PRO A 250 1.00 10.93 -24.39
CA PRO A 250 2.04 9.90 -24.55
C PRO A 250 3.40 10.47 -25.00
N ASP A 251 3.44 11.74 -25.38
CA ASP A 251 4.63 12.50 -25.77
C ASP A 251 5.51 12.91 -24.59
N VAL A 252 4.97 12.91 -23.37
CA VAL A 252 5.73 13.26 -22.16
C VAL A 252 6.77 12.20 -21.86
N ARG A 253 7.99 12.65 -21.59
CA ARG A 253 9.16 11.85 -21.26
C ARG A 253 9.57 12.13 -19.81
N PRO A 254 9.02 11.41 -18.81
CA PRO A 254 9.38 11.62 -17.42
C PRO A 254 10.78 11.05 -17.11
N ARG A 255 11.61 11.79 -16.37
CA ARG A 255 12.87 11.29 -15.77
C ARG A 255 12.71 11.13 -14.27
N TRP A 256 12.96 9.94 -13.77
CA TRP A 256 12.75 9.64 -12.36
C TRP A 256 14.04 9.77 -11.56
N TYR A 257 13.95 10.32 -10.35
CA TYR A 257 15.08 10.45 -9.44
C TYR A 257 14.68 10.30 -7.98
N ASN A 258 15.62 9.84 -7.15
CA ASN A 258 15.46 9.79 -5.71
C ASN A 258 15.92 11.12 -5.08
N PRO A 259 14.99 11.95 -4.56
CA PRO A 259 15.30 13.27 -4.03
C PRO A 259 16.14 13.23 -2.74
N GLN A 260 16.37 12.06 -2.14
CA GLN A 260 17.29 11.95 -1.00
C GLN A 260 18.75 12.03 -1.43
N ARG A 261 19.05 11.68 -2.69
CA ARG A 261 20.41 11.40 -3.15
C ARG A 261 20.73 11.99 -4.53
N ALA A 262 19.74 12.53 -5.25
CA ALA A 262 19.95 13.16 -6.55
C ALA A 262 18.91 14.24 -6.84
N VAL A 263 19.21 15.08 -7.83
CA VAL A 263 18.32 16.06 -8.46
C VAL A 263 18.67 16.18 -9.94
N LEU A 264 17.67 16.38 -10.82
CA LEU A 264 17.91 16.69 -12.22
C LEU A 264 18.02 18.19 -12.39
N LEU A 265 19.14 18.65 -12.95
CA LEU A 265 19.44 20.08 -13.16
C LEU A 265 18.96 20.56 -14.53
N ALA A 266 19.12 19.71 -15.55
CA ALA A 266 18.66 19.99 -16.91
C ALA A 266 18.10 18.74 -17.58
N LEU A 267 17.13 18.96 -18.46
CA LEU A 267 16.50 17.93 -19.29
C LEU A 267 16.63 18.34 -20.74
N ALA A 268 17.22 17.47 -21.57
CA ALA A 268 17.48 17.74 -22.98
C ALA A 268 18.19 19.09 -23.25
N GLY A 269 19.05 19.54 -22.32
CA GLY A 269 19.81 20.80 -22.43
C GLY A 269 19.14 22.04 -21.84
N GLU A 270 17.87 21.96 -21.42
CA GLU A 270 17.14 23.08 -20.81
C GLU A 270 17.02 22.91 -19.28
N PRO A 271 16.90 24.00 -18.48
CA PRO A 271 16.69 23.89 -17.04
C PRO A 271 15.50 22.99 -16.69
N ALA A 272 15.70 22.04 -15.79
CA ALA A 272 14.70 21.02 -15.53
C ALA A 272 13.44 21.60 -14.86
N GLY A 273 12.27 21.30 -15.43
CA GLY A 273 11.02 21.32 -14.68
C GLY A 273 10.87 20.02 -13.88
N ALA A 274 10.40 20.09 -12.64
CA ALA A 274 10.23 18.91 -11.81
C ALA A 274 8.93 18.92 -11.00
N PHE A 275 8.34 17.74 -10.84
CA PHE A 275 7.46 17.44 -9.72
C PHE A 275 8.35 16.99 -8.55
N HIS A 276 8.49 17.83 -7.53
CA HIS A 276 9.40 17.69 -6.39
C HIS A 276 8.67 17.82 -5.05
N GLY A 277 9.37 17.83 -3.91
CA GLY A 277 8.76 17.94 -2.58
C GLY A 277 8.18 16.64 -1.99
N TYR A 278 8.22 15.53 -2.75
CA TYR A 278 7.79 14.22 -2.28
C TYR A 278 8.78 13.09 -2.65
N PRO A 279 9.28 12.31 -1.66
CA PRO A 279 9.24 12.64 -0.23
C PRO A 279 9.93 13.99 0.02
N ASN A 280 9.48 14.72 1.05
CA ASN A 280 10.07 16.03 1.37
C ASN A 280 11.51 15.83 1.85
N VAL A 281 12.47 16.35 1.08
CA VAL A 281 13.89 16.35 1.43
C VAL A 281 14.45 17.75 1.25
N ALA A 282 14.63 18.45 2.37
CA ALA A 282 15.05 19.87 2.38
C ALA A 282 16.35 20.17 1.62
N ARG A 283 17.24 19.18 1.45
CA ARG A 283 18.56 19.37 0.81
C ARG A 283 18.46 20.00 -0.58
N TYR A 284 17.59 19.49 -1.44
CA TYR A 284 17.51 19.96 -2.83
C TYR A 284 16.37 20.96 -3.04
N ASP A 285 15.25 20.78 -2.34
CA ASP A 285 14.06 21.62 -2.51
C ASP A 285 14.38 23.11 -2.23
N ASP A 286 15.07 23.41 -1.13
CA ASP A 286 15.36 24.80 -0.74
C ASP A 286 16.52 25.44 -1.52
N ALA A 287 17.40 24.61 -2.11
CA ALA A 287 18.65 25.07 -2.73
C ALA A 287 18.57 25.21 -4.25
N PHE A 288 17.71 24.44 -4.93
CA PHE A 288 17.70 24.34 -6.39
C PHE A 288 16.42 24.84 -7.04
N PHE A 289 15.29 24.79 -6.34
CA PHE A 289 13.99 25.17 -6.87
C PHE A 289 13.59 26.58 -6.46
N GLY A 290 13.00 27.31 -7.40
CA GLY A 290 12.34 28.58 -7.15
C GLY A 290 10.97 28.44 -6.47
N ALA A 291 10.16 29.48 -6.56
CA ALA A 291 8.78 29.43 -6.07
C ALA A 291 7.96 28.37 -6.84
N PRO A 292 7.16 27.53 -6.14
CA PRO A 292 6.39 26.47 -6.81
C PRO A 292 5.35 27.08 -7.74
N LEU A 293 5.28 26.54 -8.95
CA LEU A 293 4.33 26.90 -10.01
C LEU A 293 2.94 26.32 -9.78
N ALA A 294 2.86 25.16 -9.12
CA ALA A 294 1.61 24.51 -8.73
C ALA A 294 1.82 23.49 -7.60
N GLN A 295 0.75 23.19 -6.88
CA GLN A 295 0.66 22.06 -5.94
C GLN A 295 -0.14 20.94 -6.58
N VAL A 296 0.38 19.71 -6.55
CA VAL A 296 -0.14 18.55 -7.29
C VAL A 296 -0.08 17.32 -6.40
N GLY A 297 -1.16 17.09 -5.65
CA GLY A 297 -1.20 16.02 -4.66
C GLY A 297 -0.12 16.23 -3.59
N GLY A 298 0.81 15.29 -3.48
CA GLY A 298 2.00 15.42 -2.62
C GLY A 298 3.15 16.21 -3.22
N TYR A 299 3.14 16.47 -4.54
CA TYR A 299 4.22 17.15 -5.26
C TYR A 299 4.01 18.65 -5.38
N GLN A 300 5.12 19.35 -5.56
CA GLN A 300 5.17 20.72 -6.08
C GLN A 300 5.73 20.68 -7.50
N LEU A 301 5.10 21.40 -8.42
CA LEU A 301 5.68 21.65 -9.74
C LEU A 301 6.58 22.88 -9.64
N GLY A 302 7.87 22.71 -9.90
CA GLY A 302 8.87 23.77 -9.84
C GLY A 302 9.84 23.70 -11.01
N GLN A 303 10.72 24.70 -11.11
CA GLN A 303 11.78 24.76 -12.09
C GLN A 303 13.12 24.99 -11.39
N ILE A 304 14.18 24.34 -11.90
CA ILE A 304 15.54 24.54 -11.43
C ILE A 304 16.02 25.95 -11.80
N GLU A 305 16.53 26.69 -10.83
CA GLU A 305 17.12 28.02 -11.02
C GLU A 305 18.66 28.00 -10.97
N THR A 306 19.26 26.86 -10.58
CA THR A 306 20.71 26.69 -10.49
C THR A 306 21.35 26.53 -11.86
N ALA A 307 22.48 27.18 -12.07
CA ALA A 307 23.26 27.04 -13.30
C ALA A 307 23.86 25.63 -13.44
N VAL A 308 23.80 25.10 -14.65
CA VAL A 308 24.41 23.81 -15.00
C VAL A 308 25.92 24.00 -15.20
N PRO A 309 26.77 23.21 -14.52
CA PRO A 309 28.21 23.25 -14.75
C PRO A 309 28.59 22.96 -16.22
N ALA A 310 29.51 23.75 -16.76
CA ALA A 310 30.02 23.58 -18.12
C ALA A 310 31.23 22.63 -18.16
N GLY A 311 31.44 21.98 -19.31
CA GLY A 311 32.58 21.08 -19.54
C GLY A 311 32.27 19.60 -19.29
N GLU A 312 33.31 18.77 -19.38
CA GLU A 312 33.33 17.33 -19.09
C GLU A 312 34.71 17.00 -18.51
N LEU A 313 34.76 16.39 -17.32
CA LEU A 313 36.00 15.94 -16.68
C LEU A 313 36.45 14.60 -17.25
N ALA A 314 35.51 13.67 -17.37
CA ALA A 314 35.74 12.32 -17.89
C ALA A 314 34.44 11.72 -18.41
N CYS A 315 34.53 10.87 -19.43
CA CYS A 315 33.38 10.20 -20.00
C CYS A 315 33.58 8.70 -20.07
N PHE A 316 32.51 7.98 -19.80
CA PHE A 316 32.45 6.54 -19.86
C PHE A 316 31.92 6.08 -21.22
N VAL A 317 32.33 4.88 -21.62
CA VAL A 317 31.95 4.27 -22.91
C VAL A 317 30.43 4.06 -23.06
N ASN A 318 29.67 4.16 -21.97
CA ASN A 318 28.22 4.11 -21.98
C ASN A 318 27.55 5.48 -22.21
N ASN A 319 28.32 6.54 -22.50
CA ASN A 319 27.91 7.93 -22.73
C ASN A 319 27.57 8.76 -21.48
N LEU A 320 27.76 8.22 -20.27
CA LEU A 320 27.62 9.00 -19.05
C LEU A 320 28.93 9.74 -18.76
N CYS A 321 28.86 11.06 -18.62
CA CYS A 321 30.03 11.93 -18.45
C CYS A 321 29.99 12.63 -17.10
N LEU A 322 31.09 12.56 -16.36
CA LEU A 322 31.28 13.32 -15.13
C LEU A 322 31.68 14.75 -15.51
N VAL A 323 30.94 15.73 -14.99
CA VAL A 323 31.08 17.16 -15.33
C VAL A 323 31.70 17.94 -14.19
N ALA A 324 31.33 17.64 -12.95
CA ALA A 324 31.86 18.30 -11.77
C ALA A 324 31.91 17.33 -10.60
N VAL A 325 32.88 17.57 -9.71
CA VAL A 325 33.03 16.88 -8.42
C VAL A 325 33.24 17.96 -7.36
N ALA A 326 32.44 17.91 -6.30
CA ALA A 326 32.67 18.70 -5.10
C ALA A 326 32.68 17.75 -3.90
N ALA A 327 33.75 17.78 -3.11
CA ALA A 327 33.84 17.00 -1.88
C ALA A 327 33.93 17.97 -0.69
N ASP A 328 33.13 17.70 0.34
CA ASP A 328 33.22 18.38 1.62
C ASP A 328 33.71 17.40 2.69
N PRO A 329 35.02 17.46 3.03
CA PRO A 329 35.61 16.62 4.07
C PRO A 329 34.96 16.76 5.45
N ALA A 330 34.35 17.92 5.76
CA ALA A 330 33.76 18.18 7.08
C ALA A 330 32.42 17.46 7.25
N THR A 331 31.60 17.40 6.20
CA THR A 331 30.31 16.71 6.21
C THR A 331 30.40 15.28 5.68
N GLY A 332 31.50 14.93 4.99
CA GLY A 332 31.67 13.65 4.33
C GLY A 332 30.85 13.55 3.04
N LEU A 333 30.38 14.65 2.47
CA LEU A 333 29.55 14.64 1.26
C LEU A 333 30.42 14.75 0.01
N VAL A 334 30.09 13.93 -0.99
CA VAL A 334 30.67 14.02 -2.33
C VAL A 334 29.55 14.21 -3.33
N GLU A 335 29.50 15.39 -3.93
CA GLU A 335 28.58 15.74 -4.99
C GLU A 335 29.22 15.45 -6.35
N LEU A 336 28.52 14.66 -7.15
CA LEU A 336 28.92 14.30 -8.52
C LEU A 336 27.86 14.81 -9.48
N THR A 337 28.27 15.66 -10.42
CA THR A 337 27.38 16.15 -11.49
C THR A 337 27.68 15.41 -12.77
N TRP A 338 26.65 14.82 -13.36
CA TRP A 338 26.73 13.97 -14.54
C TRP A 338 25.94 14.57 -15.69
N ARG A 339 26.44 14.41 -16.92
CA ARG A 339 25.73 14.71 -18.17
C ARG A 339 25.64 13.46 -19.01
N LEU A 340 24.48 13.22 -19.62
CA LEU A 340 24.31 12.18 -20.62
C LEU A 340 24.61 12.75 -22.01
N ARG A 341 25.72 12.31 -22.65
CA ARG A 341 26.17 12.84 -23.94
C ARG A 341 25.33 12.33 -25.12
N ALA A 342 25.00 11.05 -25.09
CA ALA A 342 24.23 10.33 -26.11
C ALA A 342 23.40 9.23 -25.42
N GLU A 343 22.67 8.43 -26.19
CA GLU A 343 21.83 7.36 -25.61
C GLU A 343 22.65 6.43 -24.70
N LEU A 344 22.15 6.20 -23.49
CA LEU A 344 22.87 5.44 -22.47
C LEU A 344 22.95 3.97 -22.89
N VAL A 345 24.17 3.41 -22.94
CA VAL A 345 24.35 1.98 -23.24
C VAL A 345 24.14 1.17 -21.96
N LEU A 346 23.04 0.43 -21.90
CA LEU A 346 22.65 -0.36 -20.73
C LEU A 346 22.49 -1.85 -21.07
N PRO A 347 22.80 -2.74 -20.11
CA PRO A 347 22.29 -4.10 -20.15
C PRO A 347 20.75 -4.13 -20.16
N PRO A 348 20.12 -5.22 -20.64
CA PRO A 348 18.67 -5.37 -20.57
C PRO A 348 18.13 -5.28 -19.13
N ILE A 349 17.11 -4.45 -18.91
CA ILE A 349 16.40 -4.28 -17.64
C ILE A 349 14.94 -4.75 -17.82
N PRO A 350 14.65 -6.06 -17.65
CA PRO A 350 13.30 -6.58 -17.83
C PRO A 350 12.37 -6.09 -16.71
N ILE A 351 11.07 -6.04 -17.01
CA ILE A 351 10.05 -5.83 -15.99
C ILE A 351 9.92 -7.14 -15.20
N VAL A 352 10.20 -7.09 -13.91
CA VAL A 352 10.11 -8.22 -12.98
C VAL A 352 8.95 -7.96 -12.01
N SER A 353 8.14 -8.98 -11.71
CA SER A 353 7.11 -8.89 -10.67
C SER A 353 7.72 -8.48 -9.31
N LYS A 354 6.92 -7.83 -8.46
CA LYS A 354 7.29 -7.56 -7.08
C LYS A 354 6.40 -8.40 -6.14
N PRO A 355 6.97 -9.24 -5.24
CA PRO A 355 8.39 -9.57 -5.14
C PRO A 355 8.90 -10.35 -6.37
N PRO A 356 10.21 -10.30 -6.68
CA PRO A 356 10.77 -11.02 -7.82
C PRO A 356 10.60 -12.54 -7.65
N PRO A 357 10.41 -13.29 -8.74
CA PRO A 357 10.46 -14.75 -8.69
C PRO A 357 11.82 -15.23 -8.14
N PRO A 358 11.88 -16.44 -7.56
CA PRO A 358 13.16 -17.05 -7.16
C PRO A 358 14.18 -16.99 -8.30
N ASP A 359 15.43 -16.68 -7.96
CA ASP A 359 16.56 -16.61 -8.88
C ASP A 359 16.48 -15.53 -9.98
N VAL A 360 15.54 -14.58 -9.88
CA VAL A 360 15.44 -13.42 -10.78
C VAL A 360 16.05 -12.18 -10.13
N TYR A 361 17.10 -11.64 -10.76
CA TYR A 361 17.70 -10.37 -10.35
C TYR A 361 16.76 -9.20 -10.70
N GLY A 362 16.28 -8.49 -9.68
CA GLY A 362 15.44 -7.29 -9.81
C GLY A 362 16.13 -5.98 -9.40
N GLY A 363 17.46 -5.99 -9.24
CA GLY A 363 18.24 -4.83 -8.81
C GLY A 363 18.67 -3.91 -9.96
N PRO A 364 19.39 -2.82 -9.65
CA PRO A 364 19.92 -1.89 -10.64
C PRO A 364 20.94 -2.56 -11.57
N ARG A 365 21.04 -2.07 -12.82
CA ARG A 365 22.02 -2.52 -13.83
C ARG A 365 23.09 -1.47 -14.17
N LEU A 366 23.07 -0.36 -13.44
CA LEU A 366 24.06 0.70 -13.50
C LEU A 366 24.15 1.33 -12.11
N ALA A 367 25.35 1.38 -11.56
CA ALA A 367 25.65 2.13 -10.35
C ALA A 367 26.95 2.92 -10.52
N VAL A 368 26.99 4.08 -9.87
CA VAL A 368 28.23 4.82 -9.66
C VAL A 368 28.81 4.34 -8.34
N PHE A 369 30.09 3.98 -8.30
CA PHE A 369 30.82 3.85 -7.05
C PHE A 369 31.64 5.11 -6.82
N ALA A 370 31.63 5.62 -5.58
CA ALA A 370 32.58 6.61 -5.09
C ALA A 370 33.33 5.96 -3.92
N GLN A 371 34.65 5.86 -4.02
CA GLN A 371 35.50 5.17 -3.05
C GLN A 371 36.60 6.08 -2.55
N LEU A 372 36.83 6.12 -1.24
CA LEU A 372 38.02 6.71 -0.65
C LEU A 372 39.10 5.63 -0.53
N LEU A 373 40.27 5.92 -1.08
CA LEU A 373 41.46 5.09 -1.01
C LEU A 373 42.54 5.82 -0.19
N ASP A 374 43.35 5.07 0.56
CA ASP A 374 44.51 5.62 1.25
C ASP A 374 45.68 5.91 0.29
N GLU A 375 46.80 6.41 0.81
CA GLU A 375 48.02 6.71 0.04
C GLU A 375 48.62 5.48 -0.66
N ASN A 376 48.31 4.26 -0.19
CA ASN A 376 48.76 3.00 -0.77
C ASN A 376 47.74 2.40 -1.75
N GLY A 377 46.60 3.08 -1.98
CA GLY A 377 45.50 2.59 -2.79
C GLY A 377 44.59 1.59 -2.09
N ALA A 378 44.70 1.40 -0.78
CA ALA A 378 43.82 0.52 -0.03
C ALA A 378 42.44 1.16 0.19
N PHE A 379 41.38 0.37 0.04
CA PHE A 379 40.01 0.82 0.25
C PHE A 379 39.76 1.21 1.71
N LEU A 380 39.28 2.43 1.92
CA LEU A 380 38.88 2.94 3.24
C LEU A 380 37.36 2.88 3.42
N ARG A 381 36.63 3.42 2.44
CA ARG A 381 35.17 3.53 2.46
C ARG A 381 34.64 3.74 1.06
N GLY A 382 33.38 3.40 0.83
CA GLY A 382 32.71 3.68 -0.42
C GLY A 382 31.22 3.76 -0.24
N ASP A 383 30.57 4.35 -1.23
CA ASP A 383 29.13 4.48 -1.32
C ASP A 383 28.74 4.40 -2.78
N ASP A 384 27.66 3.68 -3.08
CA ASP A 384 27.30 3.31 -4.43
C ASP A 384 25.82 3.49 -4.72
N GLY A 385 25.55 3.97 -5.93
CA GLY A 385 24.21 4.25 -6.40
C GLY A 385 24.22 5.26 -7.52
N LEU A 386 23.17 5.22 -8.34
CA LEU A 386 22.93 6.19 -9.39
C LEU A 386 21.80 7.17 -9.01
N TRP A 387 20.80 6.68 -8.26
CA TRP A 387 19.66 7.45 -7.73
C TRP A 387 18.87 8.27 -8.76
N VAL A 388 19.08 8.02 -10.04
CA VAL A 388 18.20 8.37 -11.16
C VAL A 388 17.85 7.08 -11.89
N ASP A 389 16.67 7.02 -12.51
CA ASP A 389 16.28 5.86 -13.31
C ASP A 389 16.99 5.89 -14.67
N PRO A 390 18.00 5.04 -14.93
CA PRO A 390 18.87 5.17 -16.09
C PRO A 390 18.11 4.98 -17.42
N VAL A 391 17.01 4.22 -17.40
CA VAL A 391 16.19 3.97 -18.60
C VAL A 391 15.26 5.12 -18.95
N THR A 392 15.24 6.18 -18.14
CA THR A 392 14.43 7.38 -18.39
C THR A 392 15.25 8.55 -18.90
N LEU A 393 16.58 8.50 -18.73
CA LEU A 393 17.49 9.55 -19.17
C LEU A 393 17.53 9.67 -20.69
N GLN A 394 17.73 10.90 -21.17
CA GLN A 394 17.87 11.24 -22.58
C GLN A 394 19.16 12.05 -22.80
N PRO A 395 19.68 12.09 -24.04
CA PRO A 395 20.82 12.94 -24.37
C PRO A 395 20.58 14.40 -23.97
N GLY A 396 21.58 15.01 -23.35
CA GLY A 396 21.52 16.38 -22.84
C GLY A 396 20.99 16.51 -21.42
N ASP A 397 20.47 15.44 -20.80
CA ASP A 397 20.08 15.45 -19.40
C ASP A 397 21.32 15.65 -18.50
N VAL A 398 21.17 16.43 -17.44
CA VAL A 398 22.19 16.68 -16.42
C VAL A 398 21.59 16.47 -15.04
N PHE A 399 22.28 15.72 -14.19
CA PHE A 399 21.86 15.47 -12.83
C PHE A 399 23.02 15.59 -11.85
N GLN A 400 22.71 16.00 -10.64
CA GLN A 400 23.64 15.97 -9.52
C GLN A 400 23.21 14.88 -8.56
N GLN A 401 24.17 14.09 -8.10
CA GLN A 401 23.97 13.09 -7.05
C GLN A 401 24.93 13.31 -5.90
N VAL A 402 24.61 12.77 -4.74
CA VAL A 402 25.41 12.88 -3.53
C VAL A 402 25.73 11.51 -2.95
N HIS A 403 27.01 11.26 -2.73
CA HIS A 403 27.57 10.14 -1.97
C HIS A 403 27.94 10.60 -0.55
N GLN A 404 27.85 9.69 0.41
CA GLN A 404 28.17 9.91 1.81
C GLN A 404 29.40 9.08 2.18
N LEU A 405 30.55 9.74 2.22
CA LEU A 405 31.86 9.18 2.54
C LEU A 405 32.39 9.87 3.81
N GLU A 406 31.90 9.49 4.98
CA GLU A 406 32.37 10.06 6.25
C GLU A 406 33.87 9.81 6.48
N ASN A 407 34.50 10.66 7.32
CA ASN A 407 35.87 10.53 7.80
C ASN A 407 36.95 10.61 6.70
N PHE A 408 36.95 11.70 5.93
CA PHE A 408 38.02 12.02 4.98
C PHE A 408 39.37 12.12 5.70
N ALA A 409 40.25 11.14 5.46
CA ALA A 409 41.63 11.20 5.91
C ALA A 409 42.45 12.12 4.97
N GLY A 410 43.36 12.93 5.53
CA GLY A 410 44.28 13.72 4.72
C GLY A 410 45.16 12.83 3.84
N GLY A 411 45.31 13.18 2.56
CA GLY A 411 46.07 12.39 1.58
C GLY A 411 45.27 11.29 0.87
N ALA A 412 43.99 11.11 1.18
CA ALA A 412 43.14 10.14 0.50
C ALA A 412 42.90 10.48 -0.98
N THR A 413 42.70 9.46 -1.80
CA THR A 413 42.27 9.58 -3.20
C THR A 413 40.79 9.20 -3.30
N LEU A 414 39.99 10.06 -3.94
CA LEU A 414 38.61 9.77 -4.31
C LEU A 414 38.61 9.08 -5.67
N ASN A 415 38.17 7.83 -5.72
CA ASN A 415 38.09 7.04 -6.94
C ASN A 415 36.62 6.86 -7.35
N ILE A 416 36.26 7.32 -8.54
CA ILE A 416 34.89 7.32 -9.05
C ILE A 416 34.81 6.45 -10.30
N GLY A 417 33.81 5.58 -10.38
CA GLY A 417 33.58 4.82 -11.61
C GLY A 417 32.18 4.25 -11.71
N LEU A 418 31.94 3.52 -12.80
CA LEU A 418 30.66 2.93 -13.14
C LEU A 418 30.77 1.40 -13.19
N TYR A 419 29.70 0.70 -12.83
CA TYR A 419 29.65 -0.76 -12.92
C TYR A 419 28.21 -1.29 -13.04
N ASP A 420 28.06 -2.53 -13.49
CA ASP A 420 26.79 -3.28 -13.42
C ASP A 420 26.75 -4.07 -12.09
N PRO A 421 25.82 -3.75 -11.16
CA PRO A 421 25.72 -4.47 -9.89
C PRO A 421 25.31 -5.95 -10.01
N MET A 422 24.76 -6.39 -11.14
CA MET A 422 24.36 -7.79 -11.34
C MET A 422 25.59 -8.72 -11.45
N ASP A 423 26.62 -8.31 -12.17
CA ASP A 423 27.79 -9.15 -12.47
C ASP A 423 29.13 -8.56 -12.00
N GLY A 424 29.13 -7.31 -11.51
CA GLY A 424 30.30 -6.60 -11.03
C GLY A 424 31.19 -6.04 -12.14
N GLN A 425 30.78 -6.11 -13.41
CA GLN A 425 31.60 -5.62 -14.51
C GLN A 425 31.74 -4.09 -14.47
N ARG A 426 32.99 -3.62 -14.56
CA ARG A 426 33.31 -2.20 -14.66
C ARG A 426 32.98 -1.67 -16.04
N ILE A 427 32.37 -0.49 -16.08
CA ILE A 427 32.18 0.27 -17.30
C ILE A 427 33.38 1.22 -17.41
N LEU A 428 34.10 1.13 -18.52
CA LEU A 428 35.35 1.86 -18.70
C LEU A 428 35.12 3.32 -19.10
N LEU A 429 36.09 4.15 -18.80
CA LEU A 429 36.30 5.46 -19.38
C LEU A 429 36.65 5.33 -20.87
N ASP A 430 36.43 6.40 -21.64
CA ASP A 430 36.79 6.48 -23.07
C ASP A 430 38.30 6.23 -23.31
N ASP A 431 39.14 6.46 -22.28
CA ASP A 431 40.59 6.21 -22.31
C ASP A 431 41.00 4.80 -21.84
N GLY A 432 40.03 3.95 -21.50
CA GLY A 432 40.23 2.55 -21.12
C GLY A 432 40.46 2.29 -19.63
N ARG A 433 40.53 3.33 -18.78
CA ARG A 433 40.57 3.15 -17.31
C ARG A 433 39.20 2.73 -16.77
N ASP A 434 39.15 2.05 -15.63
CA ASP A 434 37.90 1.61 -14.99
C ASP A 434 37.35 2.62 -13.97
N ALA A 435 38.15 3.62 -13.62
CA ALA A 435 37.80 4.66 -12.66
C ALA A 435 38.61 5.95 -12.89
N LEU A 436 38.07 7.06 -12.40
CA LEU A 436 38.73 8.36 -12.34
C LEU A 436 39.25 8.60 -10.91
N PRO A 437 40.58 8.56 -10.69
CA PRO A 437 41.17 8.99 -9.43
C PRO A 437 41.26 10.52 -9.37
N LEU A 438 40.81 11.08 -8.25
CA LEU A 438 40.87 12.51 -7.93
C LEU A 438 41.46 12.70 -6.53
N PRO A 439 42.13 13.82 -6.25
CA PRO A 439 42.45 14.16 -4.88
C PRO A 439 41.15 14.27 -4.07
N ALA A 440 41.12 13.81 -2.82
CA ALA A 440 39.91 13.85 -1.99
C ALA A 440 39.49 15.28 -1.58
N ASN A 441 40.26 16.31 -1.96
CA ASN A 441 39.90 17.72 -1.87
C ASN A 441 40.11 18.38 -3.25
N PRO A 442 39.22 18.11 -4.23
CA PRO A 442 39.39 18.48 -5.63
C PRO A 442 39.04 19.94 -5.95
#